data_AF-A0A1Y2GSK8-F1
#
_entry.id   AF-A0A1Y2GSK8-F1
#
_cell.length_a   1.000
_cell.length_b   1.000
_cell.length_c   1.000
_cell.angle_alpha   90.00
_cell.angle_beta   90.00
_cell.angle_gamma   90.00
#
_symmetry.space_group_name_H-M   'P 1'
#
loop_
_entity.id
_entity.type
_entity.pdbx_description
1 polymer ?
#
loop_
_entity_poly.entity_id
_entity_poly.type
_entity_poly.pdbx_seq_one_letter_code
_entity_poly.pdbx_strand_id
1 'polypeptide(L)'
;MNSRTVSRLSRNVYGPMGVGKSYISWFLAAKAYAHGWPVLYIADANQLNNCDTNTDASRLICQLFLSINKDTLTASELEEMVEIETSENLFVSSASSILGDLLQSRSQKALFVVDEHGALFPEK
;
A
#
# COMPACT_ATOMS: atom_id res chain seq x y z
N MET A 1 -3.56 27.02 -17.15
CA MET A 1 -3.76 25.57 -16.95
C MET A 1 -3.99 25.31 -15.47
N ASN A 2 -5.19 24.89 -15.09
CA ASN A 2 -5.61 24.74 -13.70
C ASN A 2 -4.88 23.58 -13.02
N SER A 3 -4.01 23.91 -12.05
CA SER A 3 -3.44 22.96 -11.10
C SER A 3 -4.57 22.45 -10.20
N ARG A 4 -5.17 21.30 -10.53
CA ARG A 4 -6.04 20.58 -9.59
C ARG A 4 -5.16 20.07 -8.48
N THR A 5 -5.23 20.70 -7.31
CA THR A 5 -4.57 20.27 -6.09
C THR A 5 -5.01 18.83 -5.79
N VAL A 6 -4.08 17.87 -5.86
CA VAL A 6 -4.33 16.50 -5.41
C VAL A 6 -4.43 16.54 -3.89
N SER A 7 -5.62 16.31 -3.34
CA SER A 7 -5.83 16.29 -1.90
C SER A 7 -5.43 14.91 -1.35
N ARG A 8 -4.28 14.86 -0.67
CA ARG A 8 -3.89 13.71 0.14
C ARG A 8 -4.57 13.81 1.50
N LEU A 9 -5.37 12.81 1.85
CA LEU A 9 -5.98 12.70 3.16
C LEU A 9 -5.29 11.58 3.94
N SER A 10 -4.51 11.94 4.94
CA SER A 10 -4.02 11.01 5.97
C SER A 10 -4.90 11.14 7.21
N ARG A 11 -5.38 10.01 7.73
CA ARG A 11 -6.07 9.95 9.02
C ARG A 11 -5.60 8.73 9.78
N ASN A 12 -5.39 8.92 11.08
CA ASN A 12 -5.14 7.83 12.01
C ASN A 12 -6.45 7.55 12.76
N VAL A 13 -6.78 6.26 12.90
CA VAL A 13 -7.97 5.82 13.63
C VAL A 13 -7.52 5.27 14.98
N TYR A 14 -7.89 5.97 16.06
CA TYR A 14 -7.61 5.56 17.43
C TYR A 14 -8.91 5.18 18.14
N GLY A 15 -8.82 4.25 19.08
CA GLY A 15 -9.96 3.85 19.91
C GLY A 15 -9.70 2.55 20.68
N PRO A 16 -10.53 2.24 21.69
CA PRO A 16 -10.41 1.04 22.50
C PRO A 16 -10.36 -0.25 21.68
N MET A 17 -9.84 -1.35 22.25
CA MET A 17 -9.99 -2.67 21.63
C MET A 17 -11.48 -2.99 21.43
N GLY A 18 -11.83 -3.62 20.31
CA GLY A 18 -13.20 -4.07 20.01
C GLY A 18 -14.14 -3.04 19.37
N VAL A 19 -13.72 -1.80 19.13
CA VAL A 19 -14.60 -0.77 18.51
C VAL A 19 -14.71 -0.83 16.97
N GLY A 20 -14.23 -1.90 16.34
CA GLY A 20 -14.36 -2.11 14.90
C GLY A 20 -13.41 -1.26 14.02
N LYS A 21 -12.26 -0.82 14.54
CA LYS A 21 -11.25 -0.06 13.76
C LYS A 21 -10.81 -0.83 12.51
N SER A 22 -10.48 -2.10 12.68
CA SER A 22 -10.09 -2.99 11.58
C SER A 22 -11.20 -3.20 10.56
N TYR A 23 -12.45 -3.27 11.01
CA TYR A 23 -13.60 -3.37 10.11
C TYR A 23 -13.75 -2.12 9.23
N ILE A 24 -13.58 -0.92 9.80
CA ILE A 24 -13.63 0.33 9.02
C ILE A 24 -12.47 0.38 8.01
N SER A 25 -11.26 0.03 8.43
CA SER A 25 -10.08 -0.05 7.55
C SER A 25 -10.32 -1.00 6.37
N TRP A 26 -10.84 -2.20 6.64
CA TRP A 26 -11.15 -3.19 5.61
C TRP A 26 -12.30 -2.75 4.69
N PHE A 27 -13.35 -2.15 5.24
CA PHE A 27 -14.46 -1.61 4.46
C PHE A 27 -13.99 -0.50 3.49
N LEU A 28 -13.09 0.37 3.93
CA LEU A 28 -12.49 1.40 3.08
C LEU A 28 -11.63 0.77 1.97
N ALA A 29 -10.85 -0.26 2.28
CA ALA A 29 -10.06 -1.02 1.31
C ALA A 29 -10.97 -1.64 0.23
N ALA A 30 -12.04 -2.33 0.63
CA ALA A 30 -13.01 -2.92 -0.29
C ALA A 30 -13.70 -1.87 -1.17
N LYS A 31 -14.05 -0.72 -0.61
CA LYS A 31 -14.66 0.39 -1.36
C LYS A 31 -13.69 0.97 -2.39
N ALA A 32 -12.43 1.18 -2.04
CA ALA A 32 -11.41 1.66 -2.97
C ALA A 32 -11.19 0.67 -4.12
N TYR A 33 -11.09 -0.62 -3.80
CA TYR A 33 -10.99 -1.70 -4.80
C TYR A 33 -12.19 -1.71 -5.76
N ALA A 34 -13.42 -1.58 -5.25
CA ALA A 34 -14.63 -1.53 -6.08
C ALA A 34 -14.68 -0.32 -7.03
N HIS A 35 -13.95 0.75 -6.71
CA HIS A 35 -13.79 1.91 -7.58
C HIS A 35 -12.59 1.81 -8.54
N GLY A 36 -11.88 0.69 -8.55
CA GLY A 36 -10.69 0.47 -9.37
C GLY A 36 -9.47 1.27 -8.92
N TRP A 37 -9.43 1.70 -7.65
CA TRP A 37 -8.29 2.43 -7.11
C TRP A 37 -7.20 1.44 -6.68
N PRO A 38 -5.90 1.74 -6.90
CA PRO A 38 -4.83 0.96 -6.30
C PRO A 38 -4.94 0.95 -4.77
N VAL A 39 -4.94 -0.24 -4.18
CA VAL A 39 -5.06 -0.44 -2.73
C VAL A 39 -3.87 -1.21 -2.18
N LEU A 40 -3.19 -0.64 -1.20
CA LEU A 40 -2.26 -1.39 -0.35
C LEU A 40 -2.82 -1.45 1.06
N TYR A 41 -3.20 -2.65 1.49
CA TYR A 41 -3.73 -2.92 2.84
C TYR A 41 -2.79 -3.85 3.59
N ILE A 42 -2.23 -3.35 4.69
CA ILE A 42 -1.43 -4.12 5.65
C ILE A 42 -2.30 -4.31 6.89
N ALA A 43 -2.78 -5.53 7.11
CA ALA A 43 -3.71 -5.85 8.19
C ALA A 43 -3.03 -5.93 9.57
N ASP A 44 -1.75 -6.30 9.61
CA ASP A 44 -0.96 -6.37 10.83
C ASP A 44 0.44 -5.81 10.54
N ALA A 45 0.72 -4.65 11.13
CA ALA A 45 1.99 -3.98 10.92
C ALA A 45 3.17 -4.70 11.61
N ASN A 46 2.93 -5.65 12.52
CA ASN A 46 3.99 -6.51 13.04
C ASN A 46 4.63 -7.36 11.95
N GLN A 47 3.90 -7.70 10.89
CA GLN A 47 4.46 -8.46 9.76
C GLN A 47 5.62 -7.71 9.10
N LEU A 48 5.53 -6.39 9.01
CA LEU A 48 6.62 -5.54 8.52
C LEU A 48 7.72 -5.35 9.57
N ASN A 49 7.34 -5.18 10.85
CA ASN A 49 8.30 -5.00 11.94
C ASN A 49 9.18 -6.25 12.17
N ASN A 50 8.64 -7.44 11.90
CA ASN A 50 9.33 -8.73 12.06
C ASN A 50 10.19 -9.11 10.85
N CYS A 51 10.25 -8.28 9.80
CA CYS A 51 11.15 -8.53 8.67
C CYS A 51 12.59 -8.17 9.03
N ASP A 52 13.49 -9.15 8.94
CA ASP A 52 14.93 -8.95 9.24
C ASP A 52 15.66 -8.13 8.18
N THR A 53 15.16 -8.14 6.94
CA THR A 53 15.79 -7.45 5.80
C THR A 53 14.81 -6.55 5.05
N ASN A 54 15.34 -5.49 4.44
CA ASN A 54 14.58 -4.63 3.54
C ASN A 54 13.99 -5.41 2.36
N THR A 55 14.68 -6.44 1.87
CA THR A 55 14.18 -7.28 0.77
C THR A 55 12.96 -8.09 1.20
N ASP A 56 12.91 -8.60 2.43
CA ASP A 56 11.75 -9.34 2.93
C ASP A 56 10.54 -8.43 3.16
N ALA A 57 10.75 -7.25 3.73
CA ALA A 57 9.70 -6.23 3.86
C ALA A 57 9.16 -5.79 2.49
N SER A 58 10.07 -5.57 1.54
CA SER A 58 9.69 -5.17 0.17
C SER A 58 8.96 -6.29 -0.57
N ARG A 59 9.36 -7.56 -0.37
CA ARG A 59 8.66 -8.72 -0.90
C ARG A 59 7.25 -8.80 -0.34
N LEU A 60 7.06 -8.61 0.97
CA LEU A 60 5.74 -8.60 1.60
C LEU A 60 4.85 -7.50 1.02
N ILE A 61 5.37 -6.29 0.86
CA ILE A 61 4.64 -5.16 0.25
C ILE A 61 4.20 -5.51 -1.18
N CYS A 62 5.11 -6.05 -2.01
CA CYS A 62 4.79 -6.46 -3.37
C CYS A 62 3.72 -7.56 -3.40
N GLN A 63 3.83 -8.57 -2.54
CA GLN A 63 2.85 -9.66 -2.45
C GLN A 63 1.46 -9.15 -2.06
N LEU A 64 1.37 -8.32 -1.01
CA LEU A 64 0.11 -7.74 -0.58
C LEU A 64 -0.52 -6.89 -1.67
N PHE A 65 0.27 -6.00 -2.29
CA PHE A 65 -0.21 -5.14 -3.36
C PHE A 65 -0.73 -5.93 -4.56
N LEU A 66 0.06 -6.88 -5.08
CA LEU A 66 -0.36 -7.70 -6.23
C LEU A 66 -1.55 -8.58 -5.89
N SER A 67 -1.63 -9.13 -4.67
CA SER A 67 -2.76 -9.99 -4.27
C SER A 67 -4.11 -9.27 -4.32
N ILE A 68 -4.12 -7.97 -4.01
CA ILE A 68 -5.33 -7.15 -4.00
C ILE A 68 -5.60 -6.58 -5.39
N ASN A 69 -4.58 -6.09 -6.09
CA ASN A 69 -4.75 -5.31 -7.32
C ASN A 69 -4.54 -6.10 -8.62
N LYS A 70 -4.27 -7.41 -8.58
CA LYS A 70 -4.00 -8.23 -9.77
C LYS A 70 -5.03 -8.06 -10.90
N ASP A 71 -6.29 -7.83 -10.57
CA ASP A 71 -7.39 -7.75 -11.52
C ASP A 71 -7.68 -6.29 -11.95
N THR A 72 -7.06 -5.31 -11.28
CA THR A 72 -7.25 -3.88 -11.51
C THR A 72 -6.02 -3.18 -12.10
N LEU A 73 -4.84 -3.80 -12.00
CA LEU A 73 -3.61 -3.28 -12.60
C LEU A 73 -3.73 -3.28 -14.13
N THR A 74 -3.36 -2.17 -14.73
CA THR A 74 -3.29 -2.01 -16.18
C THR A 74 -2.01 -2.64 -16.74
N ALA A 75 -2.01 -2.94 -18.04
CA ALA A 75 -0.84 -3.48 -18.72
C ALA A 75 0.39 -2.56 -18.58
N SER A 76 0.20 -1.24 -18.64
CA SER A 76 1.30 -0.26 -18.47
C SER A 76 1.88 -0.26 -17.05
N GLU A 77 1.02 -0.38 -16.02
CA GLU A 77 1.49 -0.45 -14.63
C GLU A 77 2.23 -1.77 -14.36
N LEU A 78 1.82 -2.85 -15.02
CA LEU A 78 2.53 -4.13 -14.96
C LEU A 78 3.86 -4.08 -15.72
N GLU A 79 3.91 -3.41 -16.88
CA GLU A 79 5.13 -3.18 -17.65
C GLU A 79 6.17 -2.40 -16.83
N GLU A 80 5.78 -1.31 -16.15
CA GLU A 80 6.66 -0.57 -15.24
C GLU A 80 7.25 -1.48 -14.15
N MET A 81 6.46 -2.42 -13.62
CA MET A 81 6.94 -3.39 -12.64
C MET A 81 7.87 -4.46 -13.22
N VAL A 82 7.72 -4.82 -14.50
CA VAL A 82 8.56 -5.81 -15.21
C VAL A 82 9.87 -5.19 -15.69
N GLU A 83 9.90 -3.92 -16.11
CA GLU A 83 11.14 -3.24 -16.52
C GLU A 83 12.17 -3.19 -15.36
N ILE A 84 11.67 -3.18 -14.13
CA ILE A 84 12.44 -3.23 -12.88
C ILE A 84 13.12 -4.60 -12.65
N GLU A 85 12.73 -5.66 -13.38
CA GLU A 85 13.28 -7.02 -13.24
C GLU A 85 14.81 -7.09 -13.49
N THR A 86 15.38 -6.07 -14.14
CA THR A 86 16.82 -5.94 -14.40
C THR A 86 17.64 -5.43 -13.20
N SER A 87 17.01 -5.10 -12.07
CA SER A 87 17.65 -4.60 -10.84
C SER A 87 18.29 -5.71 -9.99
N GLU A 88 19.43 -5.43 -9.36
CA GLU A 88 20.09 -6.33 -8.38
C GLU A 88 19.18 -6.71 -7.20
N ASN A 89 18.15 -5.91 -6.89
CA ASN A 89 17.22 -6.16 -5.79
C ASN A 89 15.77 -5.87 -6.20
N LEU A 90 15.27 -6.70 -7.11
CA LEU A 90 13.95 -6.62 -7.75
C LEU A 90 12.82 -6.23 -6.77
N PHE A 91 12.70 -6.92 -5.64
CA PHE A 91 11.64 -6.63 -4.67
C PHE A 91 11.69 -5.21 -4.11
N VAL A 92 12.89 -4.71 -3.81
CA VAL A 92 13.09 -3.37 -3.26
C VAL A 92 12.70 -2.32 -4.30
N SER A 93 13.20 -2.49 -5.53
CA SER A 93 12.87 -1.57 -6.63
C SER A 93 11.37 -1.59 -6.97
N SER A 94 10.74 -2.77 -7.01
CA SER A 94 9.29 -2.90 -7.24
C SER A 94 8.48 -2.26 -6.11
N ALA A 95 8.84 -2.49 -4.84
CA ALA A 95 8.17 -1.87 -3.71
C ALA A 95 8.32 -0.34 -3.72
N SER A 96 9.50 0.16 -4.10
CA SER A 96 9.74 1.60 -4.29
C SER A 96 8.85 2.19 -5.38
N SER A 97 8.69 1.52 -6.52
CA SER A 97 7.80 2.00 -7.59
C SER A 97 6.31 1.93 -7.20
N ILE A 98 5.89 0.86 -6.51
CA ILE A 98 4.52 0.79 -5.95
C ILE A 98 4.24 1.98 -5.03
N LEU A 99 5.14 2.26 -4.08
CA LEU A 99 4.98 3.32 -3.10
C LEU A 99 5.19 4.73 -3.68
N GLY A 100 6.07 4.86 -4.67
CA GLY A 100 6.51 6.12 -5.25
C GLY A 100 5.68 6.58 -6.45
N ASP A 101 5.30 5.66 -7.32
CA ASP A 101 4.68 5.95 -8.61
C ASP A 101 3.20 5.55 -8.60
N LEU A 102 2.89 4.29 -8.29
CA LEU A 102 1.52 3.77 -8.39
C LEU A 102 0.60 4.35 -7.32
N LEU A 103 1.03 4.37 -6.05
CA LEU A 103 0.23 4.90 -4.94
C LEU A 103 0.25 6.43 -4.84
N GLN A 104 1.17 7.11 -5.54
CA GLN A 104 1.23 8.59 -5.60
C GLN A 104 0.84 9.15 -6.97
N SER A 105 0.37 8.28 -7.86
CA SER A 105 -0.12 8.62 -9.19
C SER A 105 -1.10 9.79 -9.14
N ARG A 106 -0.89 10.77 -10.03
CA ARG A 106 -1.79 11.94 -10.15
C ARG A 106 -3.02 11.65 -11.01
N SER A 107 -3.03 10.56 -11.76
CA SER A 107 -4.11 10.21 -12.69
C SER A 107 -5.27 9.51 -12.01
N GLN A 108 -5.04 8.85 -10.87
CA GLN A 108 -6.07 8.13 -10.12
C GLN A 108 -5.90 8.27 -8.60
N LYS A 109 -6.99 8.04 -7.86
CA LYS A 109 -6.92 7.98 -6.40
C LYS A 109 -6.34 6.62 -6.00
N ALA A 110 -5.57 6.60 -4.92
CA ALA A 110 -5.05 5.38 -4.31
C ALA A 110 -5.37 5.36 -2.82
N LEU A 111 -5.43 4.16 -2.24
CA LEU A 111 -5.65 3.97 -0.81
C LEU A 111 -4.51 3.14 -0.22
N PHE A 112 -3.86 3.71 0.80
CA PHE A 112 -2.85 3.02 1.61
C PHE A 112 -3.32 2.96 3.05
N VAL A 113 -3.42 1.75 3.60
CA VAL A 113 -3.90 1.51 4.96
C VAL A 113 -2.95 0.55 5.68
N VAL A 114 -2.52 0.98 6.86
CA VAL A 114 -1.76 0.17 7.82
C VAL A 114 -2.59 0.04 9.08
N ASP A 115 -3.12 -1.15 9.32
CA ASP A 115 -3.79 -1.48 10.57
C ASP A 115 -2.75 -1.94 11.61
N GLU A 116 -3.11 -1.80 12.89
CA GLU A 116 -2.20 -2.07 14.01
C GLU A 116 -0.86 -1.31 13.92
N HIS A 117 -0.88 -0.10 13.32
CA HIS A 117 0.31 0.72 13.06
C HIS A 117 1.18 1.01 14.29
N GLY A 118 0.66 0.87 15.51
CA GLY A 118 1.44 1.01 16.75
C GLY A 118 2.62 0.03 16.85
N ALA A 119 2.55 -1.12 16.18
CA ALA A 119 3.67 -2.06 16.09
C ALA A 119 4.92 -1.47 15.40
N LEU A 120 4.75 -0.50 14.49
CA LEU A 120 5.86 0.17 13.79
C LEU A 120 6.50 1.28 14.63
N PHE A 121 5.85 1.68 15.72
CA PHE A 121 6.28 2.76 16.59
C PHE A 121 6.24 2.29 18.05
N PRO A 122 7.05 1.28 18.42
CA PRO A 122 7.11 0.84 19.81
C PRO A 122 7.50 2.02 20.70
N GLU A 123 6.70 2.29 21.73
CA GLU A 123 7.05 3.27 22.76
C GLU A 123 8.35 2.79 23.44
N LYS A 124 9.34 3.67 23.49
CA LYS A 124 10.59 3.45 24.23
C LYS A 124 10.37 3.51 25.72
#